data_AF-A0A945RVH6-F1
#
_entry.id   AF-A0A945RVH6-F1
#
_cell.length_a   1.000
_cell.length_b   1.000
_cell.length_c   1.000
_cell.angle_alpha   90.00
_cell.angle_beta   90.00
_cell.angle_gamma   90.00
#
_symmetry.space_group_name_H-M   'P 1'
#
loop_
_entity.id
_entity.type
_entity.pdbx_description
1 polymer ?
#
loop_
_entity_poly.entity_id
_entity_poly.type
_entity_poly.pdbx_seq_one_letter_code
_entity_poly.pdbx_strand_id
1 'polypeptide(L)'
;MSCIRFNTTAMKSQLDQARSAGVGDDPVASFLSPAITESKIARIVTMSQDANPKIRESAALSYHAPLAVYEKLARDSDEGVRSCLARNHTAPCDVLRVLAKDPSETVRAFVAVNYSVPEDAMEELAKDTSPTVQKLVAWKASLKDDAELVSA
;
A
#
# COMPACT_ATOMS: atom_id res chain seq x y z
N MET A 1 17.72 12.70 9.08
CA MET A 1 17.41 11.91 7.87
C MET A 1 16.06 12.38 7.36
N SER A 2 16.06 13.34 6.44
CA SER A 2 14.84 13.94 5.89
C SER A 2 14.19 12.94 4.94
N CYS A 3 13.12 12.28 5.38
CA CYS A 3 12.29 11.48 4.51
C CYS A 3 11.51 12.43 3.59
N ILE A 4 11.85 12.43 2.30
CA ILE A 4 11.08 13.13 1.28
C ILE A 4 9.69 12.48 1.25
N ARG A 5 8.69 13.17 1.80
CA ARG A 5 7.28 12.80 1.71
C ARG A 5 6.77 13.25 0.34
N PHE A 6 6.38 12.32 -0.52
CA PHE A 6 5.63 12.63 -1.75
C PHE A 6 4.16 12.78 -1.39
N ASN A 7 3.80 13.96 -0.89
CA ASN A 7 2.55 14.19 -0.16
C ASN A 7 1.39 14.69 -1.03
N THR A 8 1.53 14.80 -2.35
CA THR A 8 0.46 15.28 -3.24
C THR A 8 0.42 14.53 -4.58
N THR A 9 -0.75 14.50 -5.21
CA THR A 9 -0.94 14.04 -6.60
C THR A 9 -0.05 14.78 -7.59
N ALA A 10 0.20 16.07 -7.36
CA ALA A 10 1.13 16.87 -8.15
C ALA A 10 2.58 16.37 -8.04
N MET A 11 3.04 16.02 -6.83
CA MET A 11 4.37 15.44 -6.63
C MET A 11 4.50 14.04 -7.27
N LYS A 12 3.46 13.21 -7.21
CA LYS A 12 3.43 11.93 -7.94
C LYS A 12 3.53 12.15 -9.45
N SER A 13 2.75 13.08 -10.00
CA SER A 13 2.81 13.44 -11.42
C SER A 13 4.18 13.99 -11.83
N GLN A 14 4.82 14.81 -11.00
CA GLN A 14 6.18 15.29 -11.26
C GLN A 14 7.20 14.15 -11.23
N LEU A 15 7.06 13.18 -10.33
CA LEU A 15 7.93 12.01 -10.29
C LEU A 15 7.75 11.14 -11.54
N ASP A 16 6.52 10.93 -12.00
CA ASP A 16 6.24 10.17 -13.22
C ASP A 16 6.77 10.90 -14.47
N GLN A 17 6.72 12.23 -14.51
CA GLN A 17 7.37 13.05 -15.54
C GLN A 17 8.90 12.97 -15.46
N ALA A 18 9.48 12.96 -14.26
CA ALA A 18 10.93 12.82 -14.09
C ALA A 18 11.42 11.42 -14.50
N ARG A 19 10.61 10.37 -14.28
CA ARG A 19 10.89 9.01 -14.75
C ARG A 19 10.89 8.89 -16.28
N SER A 20 10.04 9.65 -16.96
CA SER A 20 9.96 9.63 -18.43
C SER A 20 11.00 10.51 -19.12
N ALA A 21 11.64 11.44 -18.41
CA ALA A 21 12.67 12.34 -18.95
C ALA A 21 14.01 11.65 -19.31
N GLY A 22 14.16 10.35 -19.03
CA GLY A 22 15.37 9.59 -19.29
C GLY A 22 16.47 9.88 -18.26
N VAL A 23 17.31 8.88 -18.01
CA VAL A 23 18.42 9.03 -17.07
C VAL A 23 19.55 9.73 -17.81
N GLY A 24 19.85 10.98 -17.45
CA GLY A 24 21.01 11.68 -17.98
C GLY A 24 22.31 10.94 -17.66
N ASP A 25 23.41 11.32 -18.31
CA ASP A 25 24.76 10.72 -18.21
C ASP A 25 25.44 10.94 -16.82
N ASP A 26 24.64 11.12 -15.76
CA ASP A 26 25.07 11.26 -14.38
C ASP A 26 25.66 9.93 -13.87
N PRO A 27 26.84 9.92 -13.22
CA PRO A 27 27.39 8.73 -12.55
C PRO A 27 26.37 7.94 -11.71
N VAL A 28 25.37 8.61 -11.12
CA VAL A 28 24.30 7.97 -10.33
C VAL A 28 23.39 7.08 -11.21
N ALA A 29 23.19 7.45 -12.48
CA ALA A 29 22.45 6.66 -13.48
C ALA A 29 23.07 5.28 -13.72
N SER A 30 24.40 5.20 -13.64
CA SER A 30 25.19 3.99 -13.89
C SER A 30 25.07 2.95 -12.77
N PHE A 31 24.56 3.32 -11.59
CA PHE A 31 24.41 2.44 -10.43
C PHE A 31 22.94 2.25 -10.00
N LEU A 32 22.00 2.41 -10.93
CA LEU A 32 20.60 2.11 -10.65
C LEU A 32 20.42 0.64 -10.23
N SER A 33 19.48 0.42 -9.32
CA SER A 33 19.11 -0.95 -8.94
C SER A 33 18.68 -1.75 -10.17
N PRO A 34 19.02 -3.05 -10.25
CA PRO A 34 18.65 -3.88 -11.38
C PRO A 34 17.15 -3.82 -11.64
N ALA A 35 16.78 -3.83 -12.93
CA ALA A 35 15.38 -3.93 -13.34
C ALA A 35 14.73 -5.16 -12.69
N ILE A 36 13.44 -5.04 -12.36
CA ILE A 36 12.66 -6.18 -11.87
C ILE A 36 12.59 -7.21 -12.99
N THR A 37 13.15 -8.39 -12.74
CA THR A 37 13.17 -9.47 -13.71
C THR A 37 11.88 -10.29 -13.63
N GLU A 38 11.53 -10.94 -14.74
CA GLU A 38 10.43 -11.90 -14.79
C GLU A 38 10.60 -13.01 -13.75
N SER A 39 11.84 -13.46 -13.50
CA SER A 39 12.16 -14.45 -12.48
C SER A 39 11.79 -13.99 -11.07
N LYS A 40 11.92 -12.70 -10.76
CA LYS A 40 11.51 -12.14 -9.46
C LYS A 40 9.99 -12.14 -9.33
N ILE A 41 9.28 -11.77 -10.39
CA ILE A 41 7.81 -11.79 -10.43
C ILE A 41 7.30 -13.23 -10.27
N ALA A 42 7.85 -14.17 -11.05
CA ALA A 42 7.51 -15.59 -10.96
C ALA A 42 7.71 -16.15 -9.55
N ARG A 43 8.81 -15.78 -8.88
CA ARG A 43 9.05 -16.17 -7.49
C ARG A 43 7.98 -15.63 -6.53
N ILE A 44 7.56 -14.38 -6.68
CA ILE A 44 6.48 -13.79 -5.86
C ILE A 44 5.16 -14.54 -6.09
N VAL A 45 4.86 -14.86 -7.36
CA VAL A 45 3.67 -15.66 -7.71
C VAL A 45 3.73 -17.02 -7.01
N THR A 46 4.85 -17.73 -7.05
CA THR A 46 5.02 -19.01 -6.34
C THR A 46 4.83 -18.86 -4.83
N MET A 47 5.46 -17.86 -4.21
CA MET A 47 5.34 -17.60 -2.77
C MET A 47 3.90 -17.32 -2.34
N SER A 48 3.10 -16.67 -3.18
CA SER A 48 1.68 -16.39 -2.89
C SER A 48 0.80 -17.64 -2.81
N GLN A 49 1.31 -18.80 -3.21
CA GLN A 49 0.60 -20.08 -3.25
C GLN A 49 1.12 -21.08 -2.22
N ASP A 50 2.13 -20.70 -1.45
CA ASP A 50 2.75 -21.58 -0.47
C ASP A 50 1.78 -21.96 0.65
N ALA A 51 1.88 -23.19 1.16
CA ALA A 51 1.05 -23.65 2.26
C ALA A 51 1.31 -22.86 3.56
N ASN A 52 2.54 -22.40 3.77
CA ASN A 52 2.92 -21.62 4.94
C ASN A 52 2.45 -20.16 4.81
N PRO A 53 1.58 -19.68 5.71
CA PRO A 53 1.09 -18.30 5.68
C PRO A 53 2.22 -17.27 5.80
N LYS A 54 3.33 -17.57 6.49
CA LYS A 54 4.48 -16.65 6.59
C LYS A 54 5.19 -16.41 5.26
N ILE A 55 5.18 -17.40 4.36
CA ILE A 55 5.70 -17.23 3.01
C ILE A 55 4.74 -16.38 2.18
N ARG A 56 3.43 -16.59 2.33
CA ARG A 56 2.40 -15.77 1.67
C ARG A 56 2.37 -14.32 2.18
N GLU A 57 2.60 -14.08 3.48
CA GLU A 57 2.78 -12.74 4.07
C GLU A 57 3.92 -11.98 3.39
N SER A 58 5.02 -12.68 3.08
CA SER A 58 6.16 -12.10 2.37
C SER A 58 5.80 -11.70 0.93
N ALA A 59 4.94 -12.47 0.26
CA ALA A 59 4.40 -12.10 -1.05
C ALA A 59 3.45 -10.89 -0.95
N ALA A 60 2.61 -10.83 0.09
CA ALA A 60 1.67 -9.73 0.33
C ALA A 60 2.37 -8.38 0.57
N LEU A 61 3.55 -8.40 1.21
CA LEU A 61 4.37 -7.21 1.47
C LEU A 61 5.25 -6.79 0.27
N SER A 62 5.28 -7.57 -0.81
CA SER A 62 6.09 -7.27 -1.97
C SER A 62 5.59 -6.02 -2.69
N TYR A 63 6.52 -5.19 -3.18
CA TYR A 63 6.24 -3.99 -3.97
C TYR A 63 6.06 -4.24 -5.48
N HIS A 64 6.25 -5.48 -5.90
CA HIS A 64 6.29 -5.87 -7.31
C HIS A 64 5.41 -7.08 -7.59
N ALA A 65 4.44 -7.36 -6.71
CA ALA A 65 3.50 -8.43 -6.97
C ALA A 65 2.56 -7.98 -8.11
N PRO A 66 2.24 -8.87 -9.06
CA PRO A 66 1.20 -8.61 -10.04
C PRO A 66 -0.15 -8.38 -9.38
N LEU A 67 -1.05 -7.64 -10.04
CA LEU A 67 -2.41 -7.37 -9.55
C LEU A 67 -3.15 -8.65 -9.12
N ALA A 68 -3.09 -9.70 -9.95
CA ALA A 68 -3.73 -10.98 -9.66
C ALA A 68 -3.26 -11.62 -8.34
N VAL A 69 -2.01 -11.38 -7.93
CA VAL A 69 -1.49 -11.86 -6.65
C VAL A 69 -2.12 -11.07 -5.50
N TYR A 70 -2.22 -9.74 -5.61
CA TYR A 70 -2.88 -8.93 -4.59
C TYR A 70 -4.36 -9.29 -4.44
N GLU A 71 -5.10 -9.46 -5.54
CA GLU A 71 -6.51 -9.83 -5.51
C GLU A 71 -6.75 -11.20 -4.87
N LYS A 72 -5.81 -12.15 -5.08
CA LYS A 72 -5.85 -13.46 -4.44
C LYS A 72 -5.57 -13.36 -2.94
N LEU A 73 -4.49 -12.66 -2.56
CA LEU A 73 -4.07 -12.53 -1.16
C LEU A 73 -5.05 -11.70 -0.33
N ALA A 74 -5.83 -10.80 -0.96
CA ALA A 74 -6.90 -10.07 -0.28
C ALA A 74 -8.04 -10.96 0.21
N ARG A 75 -8.16 -12.17 -0.36
CA ARG A 75 -9.15 -13.19 0.01
C ARG A 75 -8.48 -14.41 0.65
N ASP A 76 -7.23 -14.27 1.10
CA ASP A 76 -6.51 -15.36 1.75
C ASP A 76 -7.25 -15.78 3.02
N SER A 77 -7.22 -17.07 3.35
CA SER A 77 -7.85 -17.58 4.57
C SER A 77 -7.17 -17.05 5.84
N ASP A 78 -5.86 -16.77 5.78
CA ASP A 78 -5.07 -16.32 6.91
C ASP A 78 -5.19 -14.80 7.14
N GLU A 79 -5.57 -14.40 8.36
CA GLU A 79 -5.69 -12.98 8.74
C GLU A 79 -4.34 -12.24 8.66
N GLY A 80 -3.23 -12.91 8.99
CA GLY A 80 -1.89 -12.32 8.95
C GLY A 80 -1.50 -11.92 7.53
N VAL A 81 -1.79 -12.77 6.55
CA VAL A 81 -1.60 -12.46 5.12
C VAL A 81 -2.41 -11.23 4.71
N ARG A 82 -3.71 -11.20 5.03
CA ARG A 82 -4.59 -10.06 4.70
C ARG A 82 -4.16 -8.77 5.40
N SER A 83 -3.71 -8.86 6.65
CA SER A 83 -3.17 -7.73 7.42
C SER A 83 -1.86 -7.20 6.83
N CYS A 84 -0.97 -8.08 6.39
CA CYS A 84 0.25 -7.71 5.67
C CYS A 84 -0.07 -6.97 4.36
N LEU A 85 -1.07 -7.44 3.62
CA LEU A 85 -1.52 -6.76 2.41
C LEU A 85 -2.15 -5.38 2.71
N ALA A 86 -2.97 -5.28 3.75
CA ALA A 86 -3.57 -4.02 4.19
C ALA A 86 -2.53 -2.97 4.58
N ARG A 87 -1.36 -3.38 5.07
CA ARG A 87 -0.23 -2.49 5.41
C ARG A 87 0.62 -2.08 4.21
N ASN A 88 0.47 -2.75 3.06
CA ASN A 88 1.32 -2.52 1.92
C ASN A 88 0.91 -1.22 1.20
N HIS A 89 1.81 -0.23 1.16
CA HIS A 89 1.56 1.07 0.50
C HIS A 89 1.47 0.98 -1.02
N THR A 90 1.95 -0.12 -1.62
CA THR A 90 1.82 -0.40 -3.06
C THR A 90 0.57 -1.20 -3.42
N ALA A 91 -0.24 -1.60 -2.42
CA ALA A 91 -1.48 -2.29 -2.68
C ALA A 91 -2.42 -1.40 -3.53
N PRO A 92 -3.02 -1.95 -4.61
CA PRO A 92 -3.97 -1.21 -5.44
C PRO A 92 -5.19 -0.74 -4.64
N CYS A 93 -5.75 0.42 -5.01
CA CYS A 93 -6.92 1.00 -4.33
C CYS A 93 -8.12 0.05 -4.29
N ASP A 94 -8.36 -0.70 -5.38
CA ASP A 94 -9.47 -1.65 -5.44
C ASP A 94 -9.30 -2.81 -4.45
N VAL A 95 -8.06 -3.26 -4.25
CA VAL A 95 -7.71 -4.27 -3.25
C VAL A 95 -7.92 -3.73 -1.84
N LEU A 96 -7.51 -2.48 -1.58
CA LEU A 96 -7.73 -1.83 -0.27
C LEU A 96 -9.23 -1.63 0.02
N ARG A 97 -10.05 -1.35 -0.99
CA ARG A 97 -11.51 -1.25 -0.86
C ARG A 97 -12.15 -2.59 -0.48
N VAL A 98 -11.62 -3.71 -0.99
CA VAL A 98 -12.03 -5.05 -0.55
C VAL A 98 -11.66 -5.28 0.91
N LEU A 99 -10.42 -4.96 1.30
CA LEU A 99 -9.93 -5.15 2.67
C LEU A 99 -10.59 -4.21 3.69
N ALA A 100 -11.12 -3.06 3.27
CA ALA A 100 -11.90 -2.17 4.14
C ALA A 100 -13.19 -2.84 4.65
N LYS A 101 -13.68 -3.86 3.95
CA LYS A 101 -14.84 -4.68 4.31
C LYS A 101 -14.46 -6.02 4.93
N ASP A 102 -13.18 -6.22 5.27
CA ASP A 102 -12.71 -7.50 5.82
C ASP A 102 -13.42 -7.83 7.13
N PRO A 103 -13.79 -9.09 7.41
CA PRO A 103 -14.40 -9.45 8.68
C PRO A 103 -13.51 -9.15 9.91
N SER A 104 -12.18 -9.17 9.75
CA SER A 104 -11.25 -8.90 10.86
C SER A 104 -11.09 -7.39 11.13
N GLU A 105 -11.32 -6.99 12.38
CA GLU A 105 -11.03 -5.63 12.85
C GLU A 105 -9.55 -5.26 12.61
N THR A 106 -8.62 -6.19 12.83
CA THR A 106 -7.18 -5.96 12.67
C THR A 106 -6.85 -5.53 11.24
N VAL A 107 -7.43 -6.22 10.26
CA VAL A 107 -7.22 -5.92 8.84
C VAL A 107 -7.78 -4.54 8.52
N ARG A 108 -9.02 -4.25 8.92
CA ARG A 108 -9.67 -2.94 8.69
C ARG A 108 -8.91 -1.79 9.36
N ALA A 109 -8.37 -2.00 10.56
CA ALA A 109 -7.52 -1.04 11.25
C ALA A 109 -6.22 -0.75 10.48
N PHE A 110 -5.57 -1.77 9.91
CA PHE A 110 -4.40 -1.55 9.07
C PHE A 110 -4.72 -0.83 7.77
N VAL A 111 -5.89 -1.08 7.18
CA VAL A 111 -6.38 -0.27 6.04
C VAL A 111 -6.52 1.19 6.47
N ALA A 112 -7.21 1.49 7.58
CA ALA A 112 -7.38 2.86 8.06
C ALA A 112 -6.04 3.62 8.18
N VAL A 113 -4.98 2.97 8.67
CA VAL A 113 -3.65 3.58 8.83
C VAL A 113 -2.87 3.67 7.50
N ASN A 114 -3.18 2.86 6.49
CA ASN A 114 -2.45 2.85 5.22
C ASN A 114 -2.68 4.15 4.42
N TYR A 115 -1.60 4.82 4.05
CA TYR A 115 -1.64 6.12 3.37
C TYR A 115 -2.21 6.06 1.94
N SER A 116 -2.17 4.90 1.30
CA SER A 116 -2.66 4.70 -0.07
C SER A 116 -4.16 4.39 -0.17
N VAL A 117 -4.88 4.42 0.95
CA VAL A 117 -6.33 4.13 0.96
C VAL A 117 -7.12 5.25 0.29
N PRO A 118 -8.03 4.91 -0.64
CA PRO A 118 -8.86 5.90 -1.29
C PRO A 118 -9.92 6.48 -0.34
N GLU A 119 -10.39 7.69 -0.63
CA GLU A 119 -11.29 8.46 0.24
C GLU A 119 -12.62 7.75 0.49
N ASP A 120 -13.19 7.11 -0.53
CA ASP A 120 -14.43 6.35 -0.44
C ASP A 120 -14.32 5.15 0.54
N ALA A 121 -13.18 4.45 0.54
CA ALA A 121 -12.92 3.40 1.52
C ALA A 121 -12.72 3.96 2.94
N MET A 122 -12.17 5.18 3.07
CA MET A 122 -12.02 5.85 4.36
C MET A 122 -13.38 6.28 4.94
N GLU A 123 -14.30 6.78 4.10
CA GLU A 123 -15.67 7.10 4.50
C GLU A 123 -16.44 5.88 4.98
N GLU A 124 -16.20 4.72 4.37
CA GLU A 124 -16.77 3.45 4.81
C GLU A 124 -16.22 3.04 6.18
N LEU A 125 -14.90 3.12 6.37
CA LEU A 125 -14.24 2.84 7.66
C LEU A 125 -14.63 3.83 8.76
N ALA A 126 -15.00 5.07 8.43
CA ALA A 126 -15.53 6.03 9.39
C ALA A 126 -16.87 5.57 10.02
N LYS A 127 -17.62 4.73 9.30
CA LYS A 127 -18.91 4.15 9.72
C LYS A 127 -18.76 2.71 10.24
N ASP A 128 -17.52 2.24 10.46
CA ASP A 128 -17.23 0.89 10.94
C ASP A 128 -17.89 0.63 12.30
N THR A 129 -18.17 -0.63 12.62
CA THR A 129 -18.70 -1.00 13.94
C THR A 129 -17.65 -0.95 15.05
N SER A 130 -16.36 -1.06 14.70
CA SER A 130 -15.27 -1.09 15.67
C SER A 130 -14.87 0.33 16.13
N PRO A 131 -14.89 0.61 17.44
CA PRO A 131 -14.39 1.87 17.98
C PRO A 131 -12.90 2.10 17.70
N THR A 132 -12.11 1.02 17.57
CA THR A 132 -10.67 1.11 17.25
C THR A 132 -10.48 1.70 15.85
N VAL A 133 -11.21 1.16 14.87
CA VAL A 133 -11.15 1.60 13.48
C VAL A 133 -11.61 3.06 13.37
N GLN A 134 -12.75 3.40 13.97
CA GLN A 134 -13.27 4.78 13.98
C GLN A 134 -12.25 5.77 14.56
N LYS A 135 -11.59 5.44 15.68
CA LYS A 135 -10.55 6.28 16.28
C LYS A 135 -9.35 6.49 15.36
N LEU A 136 -8.93 5.43 14.65
CA LEU A 136 -7.81 5.52 13.69
C LEU A 136 -8.17 6.41 12.50
N VAL A 137 -9.40 6.30 11.98
CA VAL A 137 -9.90 7.17 10.91
C VAL A 137 -9.95 8.62 11.38
N ALA A 138 -10.50 8.89 12.56
CA ALA A 138 -10.58 10.24 13.12
C ALA A 138 -9.18 10.85 13.37
N TRP A 139 -8.27 10.06 13.94
CA TRP A 139 -6.87 10.47 14.12
C TRP A 139 -6.19 10.79 12.78
N LYS A 140 -6.43 9.97 11.74
CA LYS A 140 -5.87 10.23 10.42
C LYS A 140 -6.48 11.47 9.76
N ALA A 141 -7.76 11.74 9.99
CA ALA A 141 -8.42 12.96 9.53
C ALA A 141 -7.81 14.20 10.20
N SER A 142 -7.56 14.18 11.51
CA SER A 142 -6.95 15.33 12.21
C SER A 142 -5.54 15.65 11.71
N LEU A 143 -4.78 14.65 11.24
CA LEU A 143 -3.47 14.88 10.61
C LEU A 143 -3.57 15.61 9.27
N LYS A 144 -4.69 15.48 8.55
CA LYS A 144 -4.92 16.21 7.30
C LYS A 144 -5.20 17.69 7.60
N ASP A 145 -6.02 17.96 8.60
CA ASP A 145 -6.37 19.31 9.04
C ASP A 145 -5.11 20.07 9.51
N ASP A 146 -4.26 19.43 10.31
CA ASP A 146 -2.98 20.01 10.77
C ASP A 146 -2.01 20.29 9.60
N ALA A 147 -2.01 19.45 8.57
CA ALA A 147 -1.13 19.63 7.41
C ALA A 147 -1.58 20.80 6.52
N GLU A 148 -2.89 21.01 6.35
CA GLU A 148 -3.44 22.13 5.58
C GLU A 148 -3.15 23.48 6.28
N LEU A 149 -3.23 23.54 7.61
CA LEU A 149 -2.94 24.74 8.42
C LEU A 149 -1.49 25.22 8.34
N VAL A 150 -0.52 24.34 8.06
CA VAL A 150 0.91 24.70 7.92
C VAL A 150 1.24 25.19 6.51
N SER A 151 0.33 25.02 5.56
CA SER A 151 0.50 25.40 4.15
C SER A 151 -0.22 26.69 3.73
N ALA A 152 -0.92 27.34 4.66
CA ALA A 152 -1.60 28.63 4.49
C ALA A 152 -0.79 29.77 5.13
#